data_AF-A0A7Y2C911-F1
#
_entry.id   AF-A0A7Y2C911-F1
#
_cell.length_a   1.000
_cell.length_b   1.000
_cell.length_c   1.000
_cell.angle_alpha   90.00
_cell.angle_beta   90.00
_cell.angle_gamma   90.00
#
_symmetry.space_group_name_H-M   'P 1'
#
loop_
_entity.id
_entity.type
_entity.pdbx_description
1 polymer ?
#
loop_
_entity_poly.entity_id
_entity_poly.type
_entity_poly.pdbx_seq_one_letter_code
_entity_poly.pdbx_strand_id
1 'polypeptide(L)'
;AVHGVCGAWGTLAAGMFSAGDMFNPSVMGVQMIGILAAFAWTFPVAFLAFSLIKKMVGIRVNGHLEAVGLDLHEHDNRAYPEFLPTDFLPTDELALEEV
;
A
#
# COMPACT_ATOMS: atom_id res chain seq x y z
N ALA A 1 8.93 0.81 -1.77
CA ALA A 1 10.18 0.92 -2.56
C ALA A 1 10.26 -0.12 -3.68
N VAL A 2 10.00 -1.41 -3.39
CA VAL A 2 10.21 -2.54 -4.33
C VAL A 2 9.38 -2.53 -5.62
N HIS A 3 8.26 -1.81 -5.69
CA HIS A 3 7.44 -1.75 -6.91
C HIS A 3 7.60 -0.43 -7.66
N GLY A 4 7.38 0.71 -7.01
CA GLY A 4 7.48 2.03 -7.67
C GLY A 4 8.89 2.36 -8.15
N VAL A 5 9.88 2.31 -7.25
CA VAL A 5 11.26 2.70 -7.59
C VAL A 5 11.93 1.63 -8.46
N CYS A 6 11.86 0.36 -8.05
CA CYS A 6 12.47 -0.72 -8.83
C CYS A 6 11.78 -0.93 -10.19
N GLY A 7 10.46 -0.72 -10.28
CA GLY A 7 9.74 -0.77 -11.55
C GLY A 7 10.17 0.34 -12.50
N ALA A 8 10.31 1.57 -12.01
CA ALA A 8 10.84 2.68 -12.81
C ALA A 8 12.29 2.41 -13.28
N TRP A 9 13.15 1.95 -12.38
CA TRP A 9 14.53 1.56 -12.72
C TRP A 9 14.57 0.44 -13.77
N GLY A 10 13.82 -0.64 -13.57
CA GLY A 10 13.77 -1.76 -14.51
C GLY A 10 13.26 -1.35 -15.89
N THR A 11 12.25 -0.47 -15.94
CA THR A 11 11.70 0.06 -17.20
C THR A 11 12.73 0.89 -17.97
N LEU A 12 13.50 1.74 -17.27
CA LEU A 12 14.59 2.51 -17.88
C LEU A 12 15.74 1.59 -18.33
N ALA A 13 16.13 0.64 -17.49
CA ALA A 13 17.18 -0.33 -17.78
C ALA A 13 16.86 -1.19 -19.01
N ALA A 14 15.58 -1.54 -19.23
CA ALA A 14 15.15 -2.24 -20.44
C ALA A 14 15.46 -1.47 -21.73
N GLY A 15 15.37 -0.13 -21.69
CA GLY A 15 15.78 0.72 -22.82
C GLY A 15 17.30 0.89 -22.92
N MET A 16 17.99 1.03 -21.78
CA MET A 16 19.46 1.18 -21.74
C MET A 16 20.18 -0.06 -22.27
N PHE A 17 19.67 -1.24 -21.98
CA PHE A 17 20.31 -2.52 -22.32
C PHE A 17 19.58 -3.26 -23.44
N SER A 18 18.94 -2.51 -24.35
CA SER A 18 18.33 -3.07 -25.55
C SER A 18 19.39 -3.77 -26.41
N ALA A 19 19.15 -5.03 -26.76
CA ALA A 19 20.13 -5.87 -27.45
C ALA A 19 20.43 -5.32 -28.85
N GLY A 20 21.72 -5.12 -29.16
CA GLY A 20 22.16 -4.56 -30.44
C GLY A 20 21.95 -3.05 -30.59
N ASP A 21 21.38 -2.38 -29.58
CA ASP A 21 21.09 -0.95 -29.60
C ASP A 21 21.18 -0.33 -28.19
N MET A 22 22.24 -0.71 -27.47
CA MET A 22 22.44 -0.29 -26.09
C MET A 22 22.62 1.23 -25.99
N PHE A 23 22.02 1.81 -24.95
CA PHE A 23 22.07 3.24 -24.63
C PHE A 23 21.53 4.16 -25.74
N ASN A 24 20.67 3.65 -26.63
CA ASN A 24 20.01 4.47 -27.63
C ASN A 24 19.10 5.51 -26.96
N PRO A 25 19.36 6.82 -27.13
CA PRO A 25 18.58 7.87 -26.47
C PRO A 25 17.11 7.89 -26.87
N SER A 26 16.77 7.46 -28.09
CA SER A 26 15.39 7.39 -28.57
C SER A 26 14.62 6.31 -27.81
N VAL A 27 15.20 5.12 -27.67
CA VAL A 27 14.59 4.00 -26.94
C VAL A 27 14.45 4.36 -25.45
N MET A 28 15.51 4.87 -24.83
CA MET A 28 15.48 5.32 -23.44
C MET A 28 14.45 6.46 -23.21
N GLY A 29 14.30 7.35 -24.18
CA GLY A 29 13.30 8.42 -24.16
C GLY A 29 11.87 7.89 -24.11
N VAL A 30 11.55 6.88 -24.93
CA VAL A 30 10.24 6.20 -24.89
C VAL A 30 9.98 5.57 -23.52
N GLN A 31 10.99 4.91 -22.93
CA GLN A 31 10.85 4.33 -21.59
C GLN A 31 10.58 5.39 -20.52
N MET A 32 11.26 6.55 -20.59
CA MET A 32 11.03 7.66 -19.68
C MET A 32 9.61 8.22 -19.79
N ILE A 33 9.10 8.38 -21.02
CA ILE A 33 7.71 8.79 -21.26
C ILE A 33 6.75 7.77 -20.62
N GLY A 34 7.00 6.48 -20.79
CA GLY A 34 6.20 5.41 -20.17
C GLY A 34 6.16 5.48 -18.64
N ILE A 35 7.32 5.67 -18.00
CA ILE A 35 7.43 5.82 -16.54
C ILE A 35 6.61 7.03 -16.06
N LEU A 36 6.78 8.18 -16.73
CA LEU A 36 6.08 9.41 -16.36
C LEU A 36 4.58 9.30 -16.60
N ALA A 37 4.16 8.69 -17.70
CA ALA A 37 2.74 8.47 -18.01
C ALA A 37 2.08 7.55 -16.97
N ALA A 38 2.74 6.45 -16.61
CA ALA A 38 2.24 5.53 -15.58
C ALA A 38 2.10 6.25 -14.22
N PHE A 39 3.10 7.03 -13.81
CA PHE A 39 3.04 7.79 -12.56
C PHE A 39 1.96 8.89 -12.59
N ALA A 40 1.93 9.70 -13.65
CA ALA A 40 0.99 10.80 -13.82
C ALA A 40 -0.48 10.32 -13.92
N TRP A 41 -0.71 9.10 -14.38
CA TRP A 41 -2.04 8.49 -14.34
C TRP A 41 -2.34 7.92 -12.95
N THR A 42 -1.50 6.99 -12.48
CA THR A 42 -1.83 6.19 -11.29
C THR A 42 -1.84 7.00 -10.01
N PHE A 43 -0.88 7.91 -9.80
CA PHE A 43 -0.79 8.65 -8.54
C PHE A 43 -1.97 9.62 -8.34
N PRO A 44 -2.32 10.52 -9.28
CA PRO A 44 -3.45 11.42 -9.09
C PRO A 44 -4.79 10.70 -8.99
N VAL A 45 -5.01 9.65 -9.79
CA VAL A 45 -6.25 8.87 -9.75
C VAL A 45 -6.40 8.15 -8.41
N ALA A 46 -5.35 7.45 -7.95
CA ALA A 46 -5.37 6.78 -6.66
C ALA A 46 -5.52 7.79 -5.51
N PHE A 47 -4.78 8.90 -5.55
CA PHE A 47 -4.88 9.96 -4.55
C PHE A 47 -6.28 10.54 -4.46
N LEU A 48 -6.91 10.84 -5.60
CA LEU A 48 -8.28 11.35 -5.64
C LEU A 48 -9.26 10.29 -5.12
N ALA A 49 -9.18 9.05 -5.60
CA ALA A 49 -10.06 7.97 -5.19
C ALA A 49 -10.00 7.73 -3.68
N PHE A 50 -8.80 7.56 -3.12
CA PHE A 50 -8.63 7.34 -1.69
C PHE A 50 -8.99 8.56 -0.84
N SER A 51 -8.78 9.78 -1.36
CA SER A 51 -9.23 11.01 -0.69
C SER A 51 -10.76 11.11 -0.63
N LEU A 52 -11.47 10.68 -1.69
CA LEU A 52 -12.92 10.64 -1.70
C LEU A 52 -13.44 9.57 -0.73
N ILE A 53 -12.89 8.36 -0.76
CA ILE A 53 -13.26 7.27 0.17
C ILE A 53 -13.06 7.74 1.62
N LYS A 54 -11.92 8.37 1.91
CA LYS A 54 -11.62 8.94 3.24
C LYS A 54 -12.67 9.93 3.72
N LYS A 55 -13.25 10.74 2.83
CA LYS A 55 -14.27 11.75 3.18
C LYS A 55 -15.68 11.17 3.29
N MET A 56 -16.01 10.14 2.51
CA MET A 56 -17.37 9.59 2.45
C MET A 56 -17.62 8.54 3.52
N VAL A 57 -16.69 7.59 3.69
CA VAL A 57 -16.87 6.42 4.57
C VAL A 57 -15.73 6.24 5.56
N GLY A 58 -14.56 6.82 5.29
CA GLY A 58 -13.34 6.55 6.04
C GLY A 58 -12.63 5.30 5.53
N ILE A 59 -11.29 5.35 5.48
CA ILE A 59 -10.45 4.24 4.96
C ILE A 59 -9.52 3.64 6.02
N ARG A 60 -9.46 4.27 7.20
CA ARG A 60 -8.62 3.85 8.32
C ARG A 60 -9.45 3.90 9.59
N VAL A 61 -9.33 2.87 10.42
CA VAL A 61 -9.95 2.80 11.74
C VAL A 61 -9.37 3.87 12.67
N ASN A 62 -10.06 4.12 13.79
CA ASN A 62 -9.55 5.05 14.80
C ASN A 62 -8.32 4.46 15.52
N GLY A 63 -7.58 5.31 16.24
CA GLY A 63 -6.31 4.91 16.87
C GLY A 63 -6.43 3.85 17.97
N HIS A 64 -7.58 3.76 18.66
CA HIS A 64 -7.81 2.71 19.65
C HIS A 64 -7.98 1.36 18.97
N LEU A 65 -8.85 1.26 17.96
CA LEU A 65 -9.05 0.04 17.17
C LEU A 65 -7.78 -0.39 16.43
N GLU A 66 -7.00 0.57 15.93
CA GLU A 66 -5.70 0.28 15.32
C GLU A 66 -4.71 -0.33 16.32
N ALA A 67 -4.75 0.09 17.59
CA ALA A 67 -3.91 -0.44 18.67
C ALA A 67 -4.34 -1.83 19.14
N VAL A 68 -5.66 -2.10 19.20
CA VAL A 68 -6.23 -3.42 19.55
C VAL A 68 -5.95 -4.44 18.44
N GLY A 69 -6.01 -4.02 17.18
CA GLY A 69 -5.78 -4.84 16.00
C GLY A 69 -7.08 -5.27 15.31
N LEU A 70 -7.10 -5.22 13.98
CA LEU A 70 -8.30 -5.50 13.17
C LEU A 70 -8.69 -6.98 13.20
N ASP A 71 -7.75 -7.90 13.43
CA ASP A 71 -8.08 -9.33 13.54
C ASP A 71 -9.09 -9.58 14.66
N LEU A 72 -8.91 -8.92 15.80
CA LEU A 72 -9.82 -9.09 16.94
C LEU A 72 -11.14 -8.33 16.69
N HIS A 73 -11.06 -7.10 16.20
CA HIS A 73 -12.23 -6.25 16.00
C HIS A 73 -13.14 -6.71 14.83
N GLU A 74 -12.57 -7.14 13.70
CA GLU A 74 -13.33 -7.49 12.49
C GLU A 74 -13.54 -8.99 12.30
N HIS A 75 -12.70 -9.83 12.93
CA HIS A 75 -12.72 -11.28 12.73
C HIS A 75 -12.89 -12.08 14.02
N ASP A 76 -13.02 -11.43 15.18
CA ASP A 76 -13.08 -12.07 16.51
C ASP A 76 -12.00 -13.15 16.68
N ASN A 77 -10.82 -12.88 16.12
CA ASN A 77 -9.74 -13.85 16.01
C ASN A 77 -8.40 -13.19 16.27
N ARG A 78 -7.42 -14.01 16.64
CA ARG A 78 -6.03 -13.57 16.79
C ARG A 78 -5.19 -14.38 15.81
N ALA A 79 -4.42 -13.73 14.94
CA ALA A 79 -3.62 -14.45 13.93
C ALA A 79 -2.55 -15.36 14.56
N TYR A 80 -2.03 -14.99 15.74
CA TYR A 80 -0.99 -15.75 16.44
C TYR A 80 -1.17 -15.74 17.97
N PRO A 81 -2.18 -16.46 18.50
CA PRO A 81 -2.51 -16.46 19.93
C PRO A 81 -1.38 -17.00 20.82
N GLU A 82 -0.53 -17.88 20.28
CA GLU A 82 0.59 -18.51 20.99
C GLU A 82 1.75 -17.56 21.35
N PHE A 83 1.80 -16.36 20.76
CA PHE A 83 2.83 -15.36 21.05
C PHE A 83 2.34 -14.21 21.94
N LEU A 84 1.10 -14.26 22.42
CA LEU A 84 0.54 -13.20 23.26
C LEU A 84 0.84 -13.43 24.75
N PRO A 85 1.17 -12.36 25.49
CA PRO A 85 1.21 -12.41 26.95
C PRO A 85 -0.16 -12.83 27.49
N THR A 86 -0.19 -13.73 28.47
CA THR A 86 -1.41 -14.26 29.11
C THR A 86 -2.27 -13.19 29.80
N ASP A 87 -1.70 -12.00 29.96
CA ASP A 87 -2.18 -10.82 30.66
C ASP A 87 -2.64 -9.70 29.69
N PHE A 88 -2.64 -9.96 28.37
CA PHE A 88 -3.12 -9.02 27.35
C PHE A 88 -4.66 -9.06 27.22
N LEU A 89 -5.31 -8.37 28.16
CA LEU A 89 -6.72 -7.98 28.30
C LEU A 89 -7.82 -9.07 28.13
N PRO A 90 -8.74 -9.19 29.11
CA PRO A 90 -9.91 -10.05 28.99
C PRO A 90 -10.83 -9.48 27.90
N THR A 91 -11.40 -10.38 27.10
CA THR A 91 -12.36 -10.12 26.02
C THR A 91 -13.58 -9.27 26.43
N ASP A 92 -13.78 -9.10 27.73
CA ASP A 92 -14.99 -8.52 28.31
C ASP A 92 -14.98 -6.97 28.34
N GLU A 93 -13.81 -6.31 28.23
CA GLU A 93 -13.77 -4.82 28.15
C GLU A 93 -14.13 -4.29 26.76
N LEU A 94 -13.84 -5.03 25.69
CA LEU A 94 -14.15 -4.62 24.31
C LEU A 94 -15.64 -4.71 23.99
N ALA A 95 -16.39 -5.60 24.66
CA ALA A 95 -17.83 -5.73 24.50
C ALA A 95 -18.64 -4.57 25.12
N LEU A 96 -18.00 -3.71 25.93
CA LEU A 96 -18.66 -2.63 26.68
C LEU A 96 -18.53 -1.25 26.01
N GLU A 97 -17.67 -1.09 25.02
CA GLU A 97 -17.53 0.15 24.24
C GLU A 97 -18.28 0.14 22.89
N GLU A 98 -19.03 -0.93 22.59
CA GLU A 98 -19.94 -0.96 21.41
C GLU A 98 -21.27 -0.20 21.61
N VAL A 99 -21.35 0.76 22.56
CA VAL A 99 -22.50 1.67 22.77
C VAL A 99 -22.10 3.12 22.62
#